data_AF-A0A644ZD54-F1
#
_entry.id   AF-A0A644ZD54-F1
#
_cell.length_a   1.000
_cell.length_b   1.000
_cell.length_c   1.000
_cell.angle_alpha   90.00
_cell.angle_beta   90.00
_cell.angle_gamma   90.00
#
_symmetry.space_group_name_H-M   'P 1'
#
loop_
_entity.id
_entity.type
_entity.pdbx_description
1 polymer ?
#
loop_
_entity_poly.entity_id
_entity_poly.type
_entity_poly.pdbx_seq_one_letter_code
_entity_poly.pdbx_strand_id
1 'polypeptide(L)'
;MNFYFGLYDSGKYWDKGDYEAEAEINRAVIDEVWANYGHHKSFAGWYISQECSRKTGKIIDLYAGLGHYCKKVSGGLTTIISPYIDRAKNISQYTSETTRGGAVTVEEHEKEWDEIFAGIKGAVDVVAFQDGHVAYDELVDFLKVNKKLADRYGIECWTNSETFDRDMPIKFLPIKWEKLRLKMGLAQEAGIENAITFEFSHFMSPQSAYLQAGHLYNRYLEYLNTLKK
;
A
#
# COMPACT_ATOMS: atom_id res chain seq x y z
N MET A 1 -9.65 -17.52 -1.14
CA MET A 1 -8.87 -16.26 -1.14
C MET A 1 -7.52 -16.56 -0.51
N ASN A 2 -6.48 -15.89 -0.99
CA ASN A 2 -5.15 -15.93 -0.40
C ASN A 2 -5.12 -14.94 0.77
N PHE A 3 -4.68 -15.40 1.94
CA PHE A 3 -4.54 -14.58 3.14
C PHE A 3 -3.08 -14.15 3.28
N TYR A 4 -2.87 -12.85 3.49
CA TYR A 4 -1.57 -12.26 3.77
C TYR A 4 -1.56 -11.75 5.21
N PHE A 5 -0.62 -12.25 6.01
CA PHE A 5 -0.52 -11.85 7.40
C PHE A 5 0.19 -10.50 7.54
N GLY A 6 -0.51 -9.50 8.06
CA GLY A 6 0.08 -8.20 8.40
C GLY A 6 1.00 -8.30 9.60
N LEU A 7 2.24 -7.84 9.46
CA LEU A 7 3.20 -7.79 10.56
C LEU A 7 2.73 -6.86 11.68
N TYR A 8 3.28 -7.08 12.87
CA TYR A 8 2.97 -6.29 14.05
C TYR A 8 3.58 -4.89 13.91
N ASP A 9 2.82 -3.85 14.26
CA ASP A 9 3.30 -2.47 14.38
C ASP A 9 3.27 -2.05 15.85
N SER A 10 4.43 -1.80 16.45
CA SER A 10 4.53 -1.39 17.85
C SER A 10 4.23 0.10 18.10
N GLY A 11 4.17 0.91 17.03
CA GLY A 11 4.12 2.37 17.09
C GLY A 11 5.47 3.05 17.35
N LYS A 12 6.51 2.31 17.76
CA LYS A 12 7.78 2.91 18.24
C LYS A 12 8.70 3.38 17.12
N TYR A 13 8.66 2.76 15.95
CA TYR A 13 9.45 3.24 14.81
C TYR A 13 8.91 4.57 14.28
N TRP A 14 7.59 4.79 14.35
CA TRP A 14 6.96 6.07 14.06
C TRP A 14 7.41 7.18 15.02
N ASP A 15 7.41 6.88 16.33
CA ASP A 15 7.69 7.87 17.39
C ASP A 15 9.21 8.16 17.54
N LYS A 16 10.04 7.12 17.49
CA LYS A 16 11.46 7.19 17.88
C LYS A 16 12.45 6.77 16.80
N GLY A 17 11.98 6.28 15.66
CA GLY A 17 12.84 5.69 14.63
C GLY A 17 13.55 4.42 15.10
N ASP A 18 12.94 3.66 16.01
CA ASP A 18 13.51 2.42 16.56
C ASP A 18 13.24 1.20 15.66
N TYR A 19 13.85 1.21 14.47
CA TYR A 19 13.67 0.16 13.46
C TYR A 19 14.19 -1.22 13.92
N GLU A 20 15.21 -1.25 14.78
CA GLU A 20 15.86 -2.49 15.19
C GLU A 20 15.01 -3.26 16.19
N ALA A 21 14.47 -2.57 17.21
CA ALA A 21 13.53 -3.18 18.14
C ALA A 21 12.23 -3.62 17.44
N GLU A 22 11.75 -2.84 16.47
CA GLU A 22 10.59 -3.21 15.64
C GLU A 22 10.85 -4.53 14.89
N ALA A 23 12.05 -4.69 14.33
CA ALA A 23 12.45 -5.91 13.63
C ALA A 23 12.58 -7.11 14.58
N GLU A 24 13.13 -6.90 15.78
CA GLU A 24 13.27 -7.95 16.81
C GLU A 24 11.93 -8.51 17.25
N ILE A 25 10.97 -7.63 17.58
CA ILE A 25 9.63 -8.03 17.99
C ILE A 25 8.96 -8.81 16.84
N ASN A 26 9.06 -8.30 15.62
CA ASN A 26 8.44 -8.97 14.47
C ASN A 26 9.04 -10.34 14.17
N ARG A 27 10.35 -10.57 14.40
CA ARG A 27 10.92 -11.93 14.27
C ARG A 27 10.25 -12.93 15.20
N ALA A 28 10.03 -12.55 16.46
CA ALA A 28 9.32 -13.40 17.41
C ALA A 28 7.85 -13.64 17.01
N VAL A 29 7.16 -12.59 16.55
CA VAL A 29 5.77 -12.69 16.05
C VAL A 29 5.69 -13.59 14.81
N ILE A 30 6.60 -13.47 13.87
CA ILE A 30 6.65 -14.28 12.64
C ILE A 30 6.80 -15.76 13.00
N ASP A 31 7.69 -16.10 13.94
CA ASP A 31 7.90 -17.48 14.39
C ASP A 31 6.63 -18.05 15.04
N GLU A 32 6.00 -17.29 15.95
CA GLU A 32 4.76 -17.69 16.63
C GLU A 32 3.61 -17.88 15.63
N VAL A 33 3.40 -16.90 14.75
CA VAL A 33 2.32 -16.93 13.75
C VAL A 33 2.51 -18.08 12.78
N TRP A 34 3.73 -18.33 12.32
CA TRP A 34 3.99 -19.43 11.42
C TRP A 34 3.77 -20.79 12.10
N ALA A 35 4.25 -20.96 13.34
CA ALA A 35 4.03 -22.19 14.10
C ALA A 35 2.53 -22.47 14.33
N ASN A 36 1.76 -21.43 14.64
CA ASN A 36 0.35 -21.56 14.99
C ASN A 36 -0.58 -21.62 13.77
N TYR A 37 -0.27 -20.91 12.68
CA TYR A 37 -1.21 -20.69 11.56
C TYR A 37 -0.63 -21.00 10.18
N GLY A 38 0.68 -21.18 10.04
CA GLY A 38 1.35 -21.39 8.75
C GLY A 38 0.93 -22.66 8.01
N HIS A 39 0.34 -23.63 8.73
CA HIS A 39 -0.18 -24.86 8.16
C HIS A 39 -1.52 -24.68 7.40
N HIS A 40 -2.20 -23.54 7.54
CA HIS A 40 -3.44 -23.28 6.83
C HIS A 40 -3.18 -23.03 5.34
N LYS A 41 -3.87 -23.78 4.47
CA LYS A 41 -3.73 -23.66 2.99
C LYS A 41 -3.97 -22.25 2.45
N SER A 42 -4.73 -21.42 3.16
CA SER A 42 -5.00 -20.03 2.75
C SER A 42 -3.87 -19.07 3.10
N PHE A 43 -2.96 -19.42 4.02
CA PHE A 43 -1.82 -18.59 4.38
C PHE A 43 -0.84 -18.52 3.20
N ALA A 44 -0.86 -17.40 2.47
CA ALA A 44 -0.21 -17.27 1.18
C ALA A 44 0.97 -16.29 1.18
N GLY A 45 1.12 -15.51 2.25
CA GLY A 45 2.21 -14.55 2.33
C GLY A 45 2.11 -13.61 3.51
N TRP A 46 2.94 -12.57 3.43
CA TRP A 46 3.16 -11.61 4.50
C TRP A 46 2.99 -10.19 3.97
N TYR A 47 2.31 -9.35 4.74
CA TYR A 47 2.26 -7.91 4.53
C TYR A 47 3.17 -7.25 5.56
N ILE A 48 4.30 -6.71 5.12
CA ILE A 48 5.22 -5.94 5.97
C ILE A 48 4.57 -4.56 6.16
N SER A 49 3.97 -4.38 7.32
CA SER A 49 3.01 -3.31 7.62
C SER A 49 3.66 -1.98 7.99
N GLN A 50 5.00 -1.92 8.09
CA GLN A 50 5.68 -0.68 8.42
C GLN A 50 5.68 0.26 7.21
N GLU A 51 4.74 1.20 7.16
CA GLU A 51 4.57 2.08 6.00
C GLU A 51 5.65 3.18 5.93
N CYS A 52 6.08 3.52 4.73
CA CYS A 52 6.95 4.67 4.49
C CYS A 52 6.55 5.41 3.20
N SER A 53 7.01 6.65 3.06
CA SER A 53 6.84 7.43 1.81
C SER A 53 8.12 7.96 1.20
N ARG A 54 9.17 8.03 2.00
CA ARG A 54 10.47 8.59 1.67
C ARG A 54 11.55 7.65 2.16
N LYS A 55 12.75 7.78 1.60
CA LYS A 55 13.92 7.10 2.15
C LYS A 55 14.31 7.75 3.48
N THR A 56 13.88 7.16 4.59
CA THR A 56 14.16 7.66 5.94
C THR A 56 14.78 6.60 6.83
N GLY A 57 15.70 7.03 7.70
CA GLY A 57 16.31 6.17 8.72
C GLY A 57 16.88 4.87 8.16
N LYS A 58 16.46 3.74 8.74
CA LYS A 58 16.88 2.37 8.37
C LYS A 58 15.76 1.58 7.69
N ILE A 59 14.85 2.25 6.96
CA ILE A 59 13.67 1.58 6.39
C ILE A 59 14.04 0.46 5.39
N ILE A 60 15.12 0.64 4.62
CA ILE A 60 15.61 -0.37 3.68
C ILE A 60 16.06 -1.63 4.44
N ASP A 61 16.85 -1.46 5.50
CA ASP A 61 17.33 -2.57 6.34
C ASP A 61 16.16 -3.30 7.01
N LEU A 62 15.14 -2.55 7.46
CA LEU A 62 13.92 -3.11 8.04
C LEU A 62 13.19 -4.01 7.02
N TYR A 63 12.87 -3.47 5.84
CA TYR A 63 12.15 -4.20 4.80
C TYR A 63 12.94 -5.41 4.30
N ALA A 64 14.23 -5.25 4.02
CA ALA A 64 15.08 -6.34 3.57
C ALA A 64 15.18 -7.44 4.65
N GLY A 65 15.41 -7.05 5.90
CA GLY A 65 15.52 -7.97 7.03
C GLY A 65 14.23 -8.75 7.30
N LEU A 66 13.09 -8.06 7.40
CA LEU A 66 11.80 -8.69 7.64
C LEU A 66 11.34 -9.54 6.45
N GLY A 67 11.50 -9.05 5.22
CA GLY A 67 11.12 -9.80 4.02
C GLY A 67 11.90 -11.10 3.87
N HIS A 68 13.23 -11.07 4.05
CA HIS A 68 14.04 -12.28 4.07
C HIS A 68 13.67 -13.23 5.22
N TYR A 69 13.34 -12.70 6.41
CA TYR A 69 12.94 -13.53 7.55
C TYR A 69 11.61 -14.24 7.30
N CYS A 70 10.59 -13.50 6.85
CA CYS A 70 9.30 -14.04 6.43
C CYS A 70 9.47 -15.17 5.41
N LYS A 71 10.27 -14.94 4.36
CA LYS A 71 10.57 -15.95 3.33
C LYS A 71 11.29 -17.16 3.91
N LYS A 72 12.31 -16.95 4.75
CA LYS A 72 13.06 -18.04 5.38
C LYS A 72 12.16 -18.96 6.21
N VAL A 73 11.30 -18.38 7.04
CA VAL A 73 10.41 -19.13 7.94
C VAL A 73 9.32 -19.88 7.15
N SER A 74 8.78 -19.24 6.12
CA SER A 74 7.62 -19.76 5.37
C SER A 74 7.96 -20.57 4.10
N GLY A 75 9.24 -20.82 3.83
CA GLY A 75 9.66 -21.54 2.61
C GLY A 75 9.51 -20.72 1.33
N GLY A 76 9.61 -19.39 1.43
CA GLY A 76 9.64 -18.48 0.30
C GLY A 76 8.31 -17.85 -0.08
N LEU A 77 7.30 -17.82 0.80
CA LEU A 77 6.02 -17.18 0.51
C LEU A 77 6.18 -15.69 0.14
N THR A 78 5.16 -15.19 -0.57
CA THR A 78 5.11 -13.83 -1.07
C THR A 78 5.12 -12.80 0.06
N THR A 79 5.80 -11.69 -0.18
CA THR A 79 5.97 -10.56 0.74
C THR A 79 5.56 -9.27 0.05
N ILE A 80 4.74 -8.48 0.72
CA ILE A 80 4.11 -7.27 0.18
C ILE A 80 4.41 -6.08 1.11
N ILE A 81 4.71 -4.91 0.55
CA ILE A 81 4.63 -3.61 1.25
C ILE A 81 3.61 -2.71 0.56
N SER A 82 3.02 -1.78 1.31
CA SER A 82 2.04 -0.81 0.79
C SER A 82 2.41 0.64 1.17
N PRO A 83 3.52 1.17 0.65
CA PRO A 83 3.98 2.54 0.93
C PRO A 83 3.03 3.61 0.38
N TYR A 84 3.18 4.86 0.82
CA TYR A 84 2.43 6.00 0.30
C TYR A 84 3.32 7.02 -0.39
N ILE A 85 2.75 7.91 -1.20
CA ILE A 85 3.50 8.93 -1.93
C ILE A 85 3.48 10.24 -1.13
N ASP A 86 4.64 10.87 -0.96
CA ASP A 86 4.77 12.09 -0.15
C ASP A 86 4.33 13.38 -0.89
N ARG A 87 3.04 13.49 -1.19
CA ARG A 87 2.46 14.60 -1.97
C ARG A 87 1.48 15.47 -1.19
N ALA A 88 0.82 16.39 -1.89
CA ALA A 88 0.02 17.46 -1.32
C ALA A 88 -1.04 16.98 -0.31
N LYS A 89 -1.58 15.76 -0.46
CA LYS A 89 -2.60 15.21 0.45
C LYS A 89 -2.01 14.32 1.56
N ASN A 90 -0.68 14.24 1.66
CA ASN A 90 0.01 13.64 2.81
C ASN A 90 0.02 14.60 3.98
N ILE A 91 -1.10 14.63 4.70
CA ILE A 91 -1.34 15.54 5.83
C ILE A 91 -1.82 14.74 7.04
N SER A 92 -1.67 15.34 8.22
CA SER A 92 -2.18 14.77 9.46
C SER A 92 -3.68 14.46 9.36
N GLN A 93 -4.08 13.30 9.86
CA GLN A 93 -5.48 12.92 9.97
C GLN A 93 -6.21 13.68 11.09
N TYR A 94 -5.47 14.41 11.93
CA TYR A 94 -5.99 15.16 13.08
C TYR A 94 -6.32 16.63 12.79
N THR A 95 -6.10 17.10 11.55
CA THR A 95 -6.48 18.47 11.13
C THR A 95 -7.63 18.45 10.12
N SER A 96 -8.30 19.57 9.90
CA SER A 96 -9.35 19.73 8.88
C SER A 96 -8.81 20.12 7.50
N GLU A 97 -7.51 20.43 7.40
CA GLU A 97 -6.86 20.71 6.12
C GLU A 97 -6.94 19.49 5.20
N THR A 98 -6.85 19.73 3.89
CA THR A 98 -6.88 18.70 2.84
C THR A 98 -5.65 18.72 1.95
N THR A 99 -4.84 19.78 1.99
CA THR A 99 -3.58 19.90 1.25
C THR A 99 -2.48 20.60 2.05
N ARG A 100 -1.20 20.31 1.74
CA ARG A 100 -0.01 21.01 2.26
C ARG A 100 0.96 21.42 1.16
N GLY A 101 1.81 22.40 1.45
CA GLY A 101 3.01 22.70 0.64
C GLY A 101 4.20 21.80 1.01
N GLY A 102 5.26 21.81 0.18
CA GLY A 102 6.49 21.05 0.45
C GLY A 102 6.45 19.58 0.01
N ALA A 103 5.74 19.27 -1.07
CA ALA A 103 5.58 17.93 -1.62
C ALA A 103 6.81 17.48 -2.44
N VAL A 104 7.14 16.18 -2.40
CA VAL A 104 8.25 15.59 -3.17
C VAL A 104 8.03 15.74 -4.67
N THR A 105 9.07 16.01 -5.46
CA THR A 105 8.92 15.98 -6.93
C THR A 105 8.91 14.55 -7.46
N VAL A 106 8.52 14.37 -8.73
CA VAL A 106 8.57 13.04 -9.38
C VAL A 106 10.01 12.53 -9.47
N GLU A 107 10.98 13.41 -9.72
CA GLU A 107 12.40 13.07 -9.82
C GLU A 107 13.01 12.68 -8.47
N GLU A 108 12.65 13.41 -7.41
CA GLU A 108 13.07 13.07 -6.04
C GLU A 108 12.47 11.73 -5.59
N HIS A 109 11.19 11.50 -5.88
CA HIS A 109 10.51 10.23 -5.63
C HIS A 109 11.19 9.09 -6.40
N GLU A 110 11.48 9.28 -7.69
CA GLU A 110 12.18 8.28 -8.50
C GLU A 110 13.55 7.95 -7.88
N LYS A 111 14.34 8.96 -7.51
CA LYS A 111 15.67 8.76 -6.94
C LYS A 111 15.62 7.96 -5.63
N GLU A 112 14.76 8.36 -4.70
CA GLU A 112 14.66 7.68 -3.41
C GLU A 112 14.14 6.26 -3.54
N TRP A 113 13.12 6.05 -4.36
CA TRP A 113 12.56 4.73 -4.57
C TRP A 113 13.49 3.84 -5.36
N ASP A 114 14.28 4.34 -6.31
CA ASP A 114 15.32 3.54 -6.98
C ASP A 114 16.27 2.89 -5.98
N GLU A 115 16.72 3.66 -4.97
CA GLU A 115 17.57 3.15 -3.88
C GLU A 115 16.83 2.16 -2.97
N ILE A 116 15.55 2.41 -2.65
CA ILE A 116 14.73 1.49 -1.85
C ILE A 116 14.51 0.17 -2.60
N PHE A 117 14.03 0.22 -3.85
CA PHE A 117 13.80 -0.95 -4.69
C PHE A 117 15.08 -1.78 -4.87
N ALA A 118 16.23 -1.13 -5.05
CA ALA A 118 17.52 -1.81 -5.10
C ALA A 118 17.83 -2.58 -3.81
N GLY A 119 17.57 -1.97 -2.65
CA GLY A 119 17.87 -2.55 -1.34
C GLY A 119 16.90 -3.65 -0.89
N ILE A 120 15.65 -3.62 -1.35
CA ILE A 120 14.63 -4.62 -0.97
C ILE A 120 14.48 -5.76 -1.99
N LYS A 121 15.22 -5.70 -3.11
CA LYS A 121 15.19 -6.73 -4.15
C LYS A 121 15.48 -8.12 -3.57
N GLY A 122 14.58 -9.06 -3.81
CA GLY A 122 14.67 -10.45 -3.33
C GLY A 122 14.15 -10.65 -1.89
N ALA A 123 13.93 -9.57 -1.15
CA ALA A 123 13.24 -9.60 0.14
C ALA A 123 11.74 -9.32 0.01
N VAL A 124 11.37 -8.41 -0.88
CA VAL A 124 9.99 -7.97 -1.17
C VAL A 124 9.62 -8.36 -2.60
N ASP A 125 8.45 -8.96 -2.79
CA ASP A 125 7.97 -9.41 -4.10
C ASP A 125 7.00 -8.41 -4.74
N VAL A 126 6.20 -7.71 -3.92
CA VAL A 126 5.15 -6.81 -4.37
C VAL A 126 5.23 -5.47 -3.65
N VAL A 127 5.14 -4.38 -4.40
CA VAL A 127 4.98 -3.02 -3.86
C VAL A 127 3.64 -2.45 -4.34
N ALA A 128 2.74 -2.20 -3.40
CA ALA A 128 1.39 -1.69 -3.64
C ALA A 128 1.25 -0.24 -3.16
N PHE A 129 1.62 0.74 -3.99
CA PHE A 129 1.58 2.14 -3.57
C PHE A 129 0.15 2.63 -3.29
N GLN A 130 -0.04 3.33 -2.17
CA GLN A 130 -1.28 4.04 -1.84
C GLN A 130 -1.45 5.26 -2.74
N ASP A 131 -2.54 5.29 -3.50
CA ASP A 131 -2.75 6.23 -4.61
C ASP A 131 -3.47 7.54 -4.25
N GLY A 132 -3.87 7.73 -2.98
CA GLY A 132 -4.70 8.87 -2.58
C GLY A 132 -3.95 10.13 -2.13
N HIS A 133 -2.63 10.08 -1.95
CA HIS A 133 -1.85 11.21 -1.42
C HIS A 133 -1.50 12.27 -2.48
N VAL A 134 -1.70 11.94 -3.75
CA VAL A 134 -1.33 12.73 -4.92
C VAL A 134 -2.57 13.42 -5.51
N ALA A 135 -2.39 14.57 -6.16
CA ALA A 135 -3.44 15.15 -6.98
C ALA A 135 -3.74 14.24 -8.20
N TYR A 136 -4.98 14.24 -8.67
CA TYR A 136 -5.41 13.28 -9.69
C TYR A 136 -4.73 13.49 -11.05
N ASP A 137 -4.37 14.73 -11.37
CA ASP A 137 -3.65 15.13 -12.59
C ASP A 137 -2.16 14.77 -12.54
N GLU A 138 -1.56 14.68 -11.35
CA GLU A 138 -0.16 14.27 -11.16
C GLU A 138 0.01 12.75 -10.96
N LEU A 139 -1.05 12.04 -10.58
CA LEU A 139 -0.97 10.64 -10.14
C LEU A 139 -0.33 9.71 -11.19
N VAL A 140 -0.64 9.92 -12.48
CA VAL A 140 -0.13 9.05 -13.55
C VAL A 140 1.39 9.07 -13.67
N ASP A 141 2.03 10.20 -13.42
CA ASP A 141 3.48 10.33 -13.53
C ASP A 141 4.18 9.53 -12.43
N PHE A 142 3.64 9.55 -11.20
CA PHE A 142 4.13 8.71 -10.11
C PHE A 142 3.90 7.23 -10.38
N LEU A 143 2.73 6.85 -10.90
CA LEU A 143 2.44 5.45 -11.23
C LEU A 143 3.38 4.91 -12.32
N LYS A 144 3.69 5.72 -13.36
CA LYS A 144 4.66 5.37 -14.40
C LYS A 144 6.07 5.19 -13.85
N VAL A 145 6.52 6.07 -12.94
CA VAL A 145 7.79 5.92 -12.23
C VAL A 145 7.81 4.64 -11.39
N ASN A 146 6.76 4.40 -10.60
CA ASN A 146 6.65 3.21 -9.76
C ASN A 146 6.73 1.93 -10.60
N LYS A 147 6.00 1.85 -11.71
CA LYS A 147 6.03 0.71 -12.63
C LYS A 147 7.42 0.52 -13.24
N LYS A 148 8.05 1.59 -13.72
CA LYS A 148 9.39 1.57 -14.30
C LYS A 148 10.44 1.02 -13.32
N LEU A 149 10.38 1.44 -12.06
CA LEU A 149 11.30 0.96 -11.02
C LEU A 149 11.03 -0.50 -10.67
N ALA A 150 9.76 -0.87 -10.47
CA ALA A 150 9.37 -2.23 -10.19
C ALA A 150 9.87 -3.21 -11.28
N ASP A 151 9.69 -2.85 -12.56
CA ASP A 151 10.18 -3.63 -13.71
C ASP A 151 11.70 -3.76 -13.73
N ARG A 152 12.42 -2.67 -13.43
CA ARG A 152 13.89 -2.66 -13.38
C ARG A 152 14.44 -3.65 -12.34
N TYR A 153 13.77 -3.77 -11.20
CA TYR A 153 14.25 -4.61 -10.09
C TYR A 153 13.60 -6.00 -10.04
N GLY A 154 12.62 -6.28 -10.91
CA GLY A 154 11.89 -7.55 -10.94
C GLY A 154 10.92 -7.72 -9.78
N ILE A 155 10.28 -6.62 -9.38
CA ILE A 155 9.29 -6.56 -8.30
C ILE A 155 7.93 -6.31 -8.95
N GLU A 156 6.87 -6.95 -8.46
CA GLU A 156 5.52 -6.69 -8.95
C GLU A 156 5.03 -5.31 -8.49
N CYS A 157 4.50 -4.54 -9.44
CA CYS A 157 3.89 -3.24 -9.17
C CYS A 157 2.38 -3.40 -9.06
N TRP A 158 1.83 -3.10 -7.89
CA TRP A 158 0.39 -3.05 -7.66
C TRP A 158 -0.01 -1.62 -7.29
N THR A 159 -1.30 -1.30 -7.41
CA THR A 159 -1.87 -0.09 -6.83
C THR A 159 -2.71 -0.45 -5.61
N ASN A 160 -2.53 0.27 -4.51
CA ASN A 160 -3.49 0.27 -3.41
C ASN A 160 -4.46 1.43 -3.64
N SER A 161 -5.56 1.11 -4.31
CA SER A 161 -6.61 2.06 -4.62
C SER A 161 -7.50 2.31 -3.42
N GLU A 162 -7.18 3.37 -2.69
CA GLU A 162 -7.93 3.78 -1.51
C GLU A 162 -9.38 4.07 -1.86
N THR A 163 -10.30 3.48 -1.11
CA THR A 163 -11.74 3.58 -1.37
C THR A 163 -12.43 4.58 -0.45
N PHE A 164 -11.65 5.36 0.29
CA PHE A 164 -12.10 6.49 1.11
C PHE A 164 -11.67 7.85 0.50
N ASP A 165 -12.37 8.92 0.85
CA ASP A 165 -12.15 10.25 0.27
C ASP A 165 -11.25 11.12 1.15
N ARG A 166 -10.05 11.44 0.66
CA ARG A 166 -9.09 12.34 1.32
C ARG A 166 -9.40 13.83 1.13
N ASP A 167 -10.32 14.18 0.23
CA ASP A 167 -10.65 15.58 -0.07
C ASP A 167 -11.80 16.11 0.81
N MET A 168 -12.21 15.35 1.82
CA MET A 168 -13.32 15.68 2.71
C MET A 168 -12.82 16.11 4.10
N PRO A 169 -13.55 17.03 4.78
CA PRO A 169 -13.21 17.43 6.14
C PRO A 169 -13.49 16.34 7.19
N ILE A 170 -14.30 15.33 6.85
CA ILE A 170 -14.49 14.12 7.68
C ILE A 170 -13.50 13.07 7.21
N LYS A 171 -12.57 12.69 8.10
CA LYS A 171 -11.50 11.73 7.84
C LYS A 171 -11.85 10.37 8.47
N PHE A 172 -12.32 9.36 7.73
CA PHE A 172 -12.66 9.35 6.30
C PHE A 172 -14.03 8.69 6.02
N LEU A 173 -14.65 9.06 4.89
CA LEU A 173 -15.88 8.45 4.34
C LEU A 173 -15.61 7.82 2.96
N PRO A 174 -16.50 6.97 2.41
CA PRO A 174 -16.31 6.35 1.10
C PRO A 174 -16.07 7.36 -0.04
N ILE A 175 -15.15 7.03 -0.94
CA ILE A 175 -14.73 7.87 -2.07
C ILE A 175 -15.85 8.04 -3.10
N LYS A 176 -15.87 9.20 -3.78
CA LYS A 176 -16.71 9.38 -4.97
C LYS A 176 -16.32 8.39 -6.08
N TRP A 177 -17.31 7.77 -6.71
CA TRP A 177 -17.10 6.77 -7.78
C TRP A 177 -16.17 7.26 -8.90
N GLU A 178 -16.36 8.49 -9.40
CA GLU A 178 -15.56 9.01 -10.51
C GLU A 178 -14.08 9.12 -10.15
N LYS A 179 -13.76 9.41 -8.88
CA LYS A 179 -12.38 9.44 -8.40
C LYS A 179 -11.77 8.04 -8.38
N LEU A 180 -12.48 7.04 -7.86
CA LEU A 180 -12.02 5.65 -7.86
C LEU A 180 -11.81 5.14 -9.29
N ARG A 181 -12.76 5.38 -10.18
CA ARG A 181 -12.66 5.02 -11.61
C ARG A 181 -11.46 5.68 -12.28
N LEU A 182 -11.23 6.96 -12.01
CA LEU A 182 -10.08 7.68 -12.55
C LEU A 182 -8.77 7.01 -12.09
N LYS A 183 -8.60 6.76 -10.79
CA LYS A 183 -7.39 6.12 -10.26
C LYS A 183 -7.13 4.73 -10.88
N MET A 184 -8.17 3.90 -11.02
CA MET A 184 -8.05 2.60 -11.70
C MET A 184 -7.62 2.75 -13.17
N GLY A 185 -8.17 3.74 -13.89
CA GLY A 185 -7.80 4.04 -15.27
C GLY A 185 -6.35 4.51 -15.41
N LEU A 186 -5.88 5.37 -14.50
CA LEU A 186 -4.49 5.85 -14.50
C LEU A 186 -3.50 4.74 -14.14
N ALA A 187 -3.86 3.82 -13.24
CA ALA A 187 -3.06 2.62 -12.96
C ALA A 187 -2.95 1.73 -14.20
N GLN A 188 -4.05 1.50 -14.90
CA GLN A 188 -4.05 0.76 -16.17
C GLN A 188 -3.20 1.47 -17.24
N GLU A 189 -3.30 2.80 -17.37
CA GLU A 189 -2.46 3.59 -18.30
C GLU A 189 -0.97 3.46 -17.99
N ALA A 190 -0.61 3.41 -16.70
CA ALA A 190 0.77 3.18 -16.26
C ALA A 190 1.24 1.72 -16.44
N GLY A 191 0.38 0.81 -16.90
CA GLY A 191 0.70 -0.62 -17.08
C GLY A 191 0.65 -1.43 -15.79
N ILE A 192 -0.05 -0.95 -14.76
CA ILE A 192 -0.27 -1.66 -13.49
C ILE A 192 -1.54 -2.51 -13.63
N GLU A 193 -1.41 -3.82 -13.50
CA GLU A 193 -2.51 -4.78 -13.75
C GLU A 193 -3.23 -5.21 -12.47
N ASN A 194 -2.56 -5.14 -11.32
CA ASN A 194 -3.09 -5.60 -10.05
C ASN A 194 -3.44 -4.42 -9.15
N ALA A 195 -4.63 -4.49 -8.55
CA ALA A 195 -5.11 -3.51 -7.59
C ALA A 195 -5.61 -4.20 -6.31
N ILE A 196 -5.25 -3.62 -5.17
CA ILE A 196 -5.87 -3.89 -3.87
C ILE A 196 -6.53 -2.61 -3.37
N THR A 197 -7.24 -2.69 -2.25
CA THR A 197 -7.86 -1.51 -1.66
C THR A 197 -7.80 -1.53 -0.15
N PHE A 198 -7.48 -0.38 0.42
CA PHE A 198 -7.86 -0.01 1.78
C PHE A 198 -9.15 0.82 1.71
N GLU A 199 -10.32 0.32 2.14
CA GLU A 199 -10.61 -1.04 2.62
C GLU A 199 -12.06 -1.41 2.27
N PHE A 200 -12.28 -2.66 1.87
CA PHE A 200 -13.58 -3.10 1.35
C PHE A 200 -14.70 -2.97 2.40
N SER A 201 -14.50 -3.49 3.61
CA SER A 201 -15.56 -3.59 4.64
C SER A 201 -16.15 -2.23 5.02
N HIS A 202 -15.32 -1.20 5.19
CA HIS A 202 -15.80 0.13 5.54
C HIS A 202 -16.24 0.93 4.33
N PHE A 203 -15.54 0.83 3.21
CA PHE A 203 -15.68 1.81 2.14
C PHE A 203 -16.32 1.28 0.86
N MET A 204 -16.47 -0.03 0.70
CA MET A 204 -17.17 -0.64 -0.44
C MET A 204 -18.21 -1.69 -0.05
N SER A 205 -18.33 -2.11 1.20
CA SER A 205 -19.24 -3.19 1.56
C SER A 205 -20.69 -2.71 1.57
N PRO A 206 -21.63 -3.48 1.00
CA PRO A 206 -23.06 -3.27 1.24
C PRO A 206 -23.48 -3.35 2.71
N GLN A 207 -22.63 -3.94 3.58
CA GLN A 207 -22.86 -4.06 5.02
C GLN A 207 -22.14 -2.97 5.84
N SER A 208 -21.50 -2.00 5.20
CA SER A 208 -20.83 -0.91 5.92
C SER A 208 -21.83 -0.06 6.71
N ALA A 209 -21.38 0.49 7.84
CA ALA A 209 -22.09 1.55 8.55
C ALA A 209 -22.19 2.84 7.72
N TYR A 210 -21.27 3.05 6.77
CA TYR A 210 -21.33 4.13 5.79
C TYR A 210 -22.16 3.67 4.59
N LEU A 211 -23.43 4.06 4.53
CA LEU A 211 -24.35 3.67 3.45
C LEU A 211 -23.83 4.03 2.04
N GLN A 212 -22.98 5.05 1.95
CA GLN A 212 -22.29 5.46 0.73
C GLN A 212 -21.40 4.34 0.15
N ALA A 213 -20.88 3.43 0.98
CA ALA A 213 -20.08 2.29 0.56
C ALA A 213 -20.90 1.29 -0.27
N GLY A 214 -22.13 0.99 0.15
CA GLY A 214 -23.04 0.15 -0.62
C GLY A 214 -23.41 0.79 -1.98
N HIS A 215 -23.54 2.11 -2.03
CA HIS A 215 -23.71 2.82 -3.30
C HIS A 215 -22.44 2.77 -4.17
N LEU A 216 -21.25 2.91 -3.59
CA LEU A 216 -19.98 2.78 -4.31
C LEU A 216 -19.82 1.38 -4.91
N TYR A 217 -20.18 0.34 -4.15
CA TYR A 217 -20.21 -1.05 -4.64
C TYR A 217 -21.08 -1.22 -5.88
N ASN A 218 -22.31 -0.68 -5.83
CA ASN A 218 -23.24 -0.77 -6.95
C ASN A 218 -22.69 -0.09 -8.21
N ARG A 219 -22.05 1.09 -8.07
CA ARG A 219 -21.39 1.77 -9.20
C ARG A 219 -20.22 0.97 -9.76
N TYR A 220 -19.44 0.33 -8.89
CA TYR A 220 -18.36 -0.55 -9.31
C TYR A 220 -18.88 -1.77 -10.10
N LEU A 221 -19.93 -2.44 -9.61
CA LEU A 221 -20.55 -3.57 -10.32
C LEU A 221 -21.17 -3.16 -11.66
N GLU A 222 -21.83 -2.00 -11.73
CA GLU A 222 -22.34 -1.45 -12.99
C GLU A 222 -21.22 -1.25 -14.01
N TYR A 223 -20.09 -0.67 -13.58
CA TYR A 223 -18.92 -0.52 -14.41
C TYR A 223 -18.37 -1.87 -14.89
N LEU A 224 -18.21 -2.85 -14.01
CA LEU A 224 -17.76 -4.19 -14.42
C LEU A 224 -18.70 -4.83 -15.47
N ASN A 225 -20.01 -4.57 -15.38
CA ASN A 225 -20.95 -5.04 -16.40
C ASN A 225 -20.81 -4.30 -17.73
N THR A 226 -20.30 -3.07 -17.76
CA THR A 226 -19.97 -2.38 -19.02
C THR A 226 -18.74 -2.95 -19.71
N LEU A 227 -17.80 -3.57 -18.97
CA LEU A 227 -16.58 -4.17 -19.53
C LEU A 227 -16.78 -5.57 -20.13
N LYS A 228 -17.92 -6.22 -19.86
CA LYS A 228 -18.27 -7.55 -20.39
C LYS A 228 -18.90 -7.51 -21.79
N LYS A 229 -19.17 -6.31 -22.31
CA LYS A 229 -19.76 -6.08 -23.63
C LYS A 229 -18.66 -5.76 -24.63
#